data_AF-A0A7V9V5F2-F1
#
_entry.id   AF-A0A7V9V5F2-F1
#
_cell.length_a   1.000
_cell.length_b   1.000
_cell.length_c   1.000
_cell.angle_alpha   90.00
_cell.angle_beta   90.00
_cell.angle_gamma   90.00
#
_symmetry.space_group_name_H-M   'P 1'
#
loop_
_entity.id
_entity.type
_entity.pdbx_description
1 polymer ?
#
loop_
_entity_poly.entity_id
_entity_poly.type
_entity_poly.pdbx_seq_one_letter_code
_entity_poly.pdbx_strand_id
1 'polypeptide(L)'
;MIPDFKYFVRRLKALTPARHIIDRCNLTILLEPGFEDYAQFLAQNEIEIIASMPCYSPENVNAQRGEGVFEGSIRGLQLLNSLGYGIEPALPLHLVYNPNGAFLPGPQAELEADYKRELHQHFGIVFNALYTITNLPVSRFASYLKNNGLLGDYMLLLNDAFNPATVQGLMCRNTINVSWRGEVFDCDFNQMLKLQWREGERALSLWDVDPADVENREILTADHCFGCTAGAGSSCGGALLS
;
A
#
# COMPACT_ATOMS: atom_id res chain seq x y z
N MET A 1 -12.00 -8.05 9.85
CA MET A 1 -11.28 -8.72 8.75
C MET A 1 -12.28 -9.52 7.92
N ILE A 2 -11.96 -9.85 6.66
CA ILE A 2 -12.82 -10.62 5.75
C ILE A 2 -12.86 -12.09 6.24
N PRO A 3 -14.04 -12.65 6.54
CA PRO A 3 -14.18 -14.09 6.74
C PRO A 3 -13.55 -14.84 5.56
N ASP A 4 -12.82 -15.93 5.81
CA ASP A 4 -12.17 -16.76 4.79
C ASP A 4 -10.85 -16.26 4.16
N PHE A 5 -10.19 -15.24 4.73
CA PHE A 5 -8.84 -14.81 4.27
C PHE A 5 -7.86 -15.99 4.12
N LYS A 6 -7.72 -16.83 5.15
CA LYS A 6 -6.82 -17.99 5.09
C LYS A 6 -7.22 -19.02 4.05
N TYR A 7 -8.53 -19.21 3.84
CA TYR A 7 -9.03 -20.08 2.79
C TYR A 7 -8.66 -19.51 1.42
N PHE A 8 -8.85 -18.21 1.19
CA PHE A 8 -8.50 -17.54 -0.05
C PHE A 8 -7.01 -17.69 -0.36
N VAL A 9 -6.12 -17.44 0.61
CA VAL A 9 -4.67 -17.63 0.44
C VAL A 9 -4.33 -19.07 0.06
N ARG A 10 -4.90 -20.08 0.74
CA ARG A 10 -4.68 -21.49 0.40
C ARG A 10 -5.14 -21.84 -1.02
N ARG A 11 -6.27 -21.27 -1.48
CA ARG A 11 -6.74 -21.45 -2.87
C ARG A 11 -5.79 -20.83 -3.87
N LEU A 12 -5.23 -19.65 -3.58
CA LEU A 12 -4.24 -19.00 -4.44
C LEU A 12 -2.92 -19.79 -4.50
N LYS A 13 -2.42 -20.30 -3.37
CA LYS A 13 -1.19 -21.12 -3.32
C LYS A 13 -1.33 -22.45 -4.07
N ALA A 14 -2.55 -22.97 -4.22
CA ALA A 14 -2.82 -24.18 -5.00
C ALA A 14 -2.88 -23.96 -6.52
N LEU A 15 -2.85 -22.71 -7.01
CA LEU A 15 -2.88 -22.41 -8.44
C LEU A 15 -1.57 -22.82 -9.12
N THR A 16 -1.70 -23.27 -10.37
CA THR A 16 -0.57 -23.58 -11.25
C THR A 16 -0.67 -22.71 -12.52
N PRO A 17 0.40 -21.98 -12.91
CA PRO A 17 1.65 -21.78 -12.17
C PRO A 17 1.45 -21.06 -10.83
N ALA A 18 2.44 -21.20 -9.93
CA ALA A 18 2.46 -20.54 -8.65
C ALA A 18 2.31 -19.02 -8.81
N ARG A 19 1.58 -18.39 -7.89
CA ARG A 19 1.36 -16.94 -7.88
C ARG A 19 2.18 -16.31 -6.78
N HIS A 20 2.75 -15.15 -7.09
CA HIS A 20 3.33 -14.29 -6.08
C HIS A 20 2.19 -13.60 -5.32
N ILE A 21 2.21 -13.67 -3.98
CA ILE A 21 1.16 -13.13 -3.13
C ILE A 21 1.80 -12.15 -2.16
N ILE A 22 1.26 -10.94 -2.15
CA ILE A 22 1.67 -9.85 -1.26
C ILE A 22 0.51 -9.54 -0.32
N ASP A 23 0.77 -9.52 0.99
CA ASP A 23 -0.15 -9.04 2.01
C ASP A 23 0.19 -7.59 2.39
N ARG A 24 -0.77 -6.69 2.15
CA ARG A 24 -0.71 -5.30 2.59
C ARG A 24 -1.19 -5.21 4.02
N CYS A 25 -0.26 -5.36 4.95
CA CYS A 25 -0.56 -5.63 6.34
C CYS A 25 -0.65 -4.35 7.19
N ASN A 26 -1.66 -4.27 8.05
CA ASN A 26 -1.64 -3.36 9.20
C ASN A 26 -1.09 -4.12 10.40
N LEU A 27 0.13 -3.79 10.85
CA LEU A 27 0.87 -4.57 11.85
C LEU A 27 0.11 -4.85 13.14
N THR A 28 -0.73 -3.92 13.59
CA THR A 28 -1.46 -4.08 14.85
C THR A 28 -2.47 -5.23 14.80
N ILE A 29 -2.97 -5.61 13.60
CA ILE A 29 -3.93 -6.72 13.47
C ILE A 29 -3.35 -8.06 13.93
N LEU A 30 -2.03 -8.22 13.85
CA LEU A 30 -1.34 -9.45 14.26
C LEU A 30 -1.37 -9.67 15.78
N LEU A 31 -1.76 -8.65 16.54
CA LEU A 31 -1.83 -8.65 17.99
C LEU A 31 -3.27 -8.62 18.51
N GLU A 32 -4.26 -8.49 17.63
CA GLU A 32 -5.67 -8.42 18.01
C GLU A 32 -6.24 -9.81 18.35
N PRO A 33 -7.19 -9.90 19.30
CA PRO A 33 -7.84 -11.15 19.64
C PRO A 33 -8.48 -11.86 18.43
N GLY A 34 -8.19 -13.15 18.27
CA GLY A 34 -8.67 -13.97 17.14
C GLY A 34 -7.79 -13.91 15.88
N PHE A 35 -6.67 -13.19 15.92
CA PHE A 35 -5.71 -13.07 14.82
C PHE A 35 -4.29 -13.50 15.19
N GLU A 36 -4.10 -14.08 16.37
CA GLU A 36 -2.79 -14.41 16.95
C GLU A 36 -1.99 -15.40 16.09
N ASP A 37 -2.67 -16.26 15.33
CA ASP A 37 -2.05 -17.26 14.46
C ASP A 37 -1.79 -16.76 13.03
N TYR A 38 -2.17 -15.51 12.69
CA TYR A 38 -2.03 -15.00 11.33
C TYR A 38 -0.57 -14.78 10.91
N ALA A 39 0.28 -14.26 11.80
CA ALA A 39 1.71 -14.08 11.50
C ALA A 39 2.37 -15.43 11.12
N GLN A 40 2.08 -16.48 11.90
CA GLN A 40 2.56 -17.84 11.63
C GLN A 40 1.97 -18.40 10.33
N PHE A 41 0.68 -18.16 10.07
CA PHE A 41 0.02 -18.59 8.84
C PHE A 41 0.64 -17.95 7.60
N LEU A 42 0.90 -16.63 7.63
CA LEU A 42 1.53 -15.91 6.53
C LEU A 42 2.95 -16.47 6.27
N ALA A 43 3.73 -16.68 7.33
CA ALA A 43 5.08 -17.26 7.23
C ALA A 43 5.06 -18.67 6.60
N GLN A 44 4.17 -19.55 7.07
CA GLN A 44 4.03 -20.93 6.54
C GLN A 44 3.66 -20.98 5.06
N ASN A 45 3.05 -19.91 4.54
CA ASN A 45 2.65 -19.82 3.14
C ASN A 45 3.60 -18.94 2.31
N GLU A 46 4.72 -18.49 2.88
CA GLU A 46 5.73 -17.65 2.23
C GLU A 46 5.10 -16.42 1.56
N ILE A 47 4.23 -15.73 2.30
CA ILE A 47 3.56 -14.53 1.82
C ILE A 47 4.45 -13.32 2.05
N GLU A 48 4.77 -12.57 0.99
CA GLU A 48 5.48 -11.29 1.12
C GLU A 48 4.61 -10.29 1.90
N ILE A 49 5.21 -9.57 2.86
CA ILE A 49 4.50 -8.56 3.65
C ILE A 49 4.99 -7.17 3.27
N ILE A 50 4.04 -6.31 2.92
CA ILE A 50 4.26 -4.86 2.80
C ILE A 50 3.43 -4.17 3.89
N ALA A 51 4.09 -3.67 4.92
CA ALA A 51 3.44 -3.12 6.11
C ALA A 51 3.50 -1.59 6.18
N SER A 52 2.41 -0.94 6.59
CA SER A 52 2.39 0.51 6.80
C SER A 52 3.17 0.89 8.06
N MET A 53 4.21 1.72 7.93
CA MET A 53 4.97 2.28 9.06
C MET A 53 5.27 3.77 8.78
N PRO A 54 4.35 4.68 9.14
CA PRO A 54 4.43 6.08 8.73
C PRO A 54 5.56 6.87 9.41
N CYS A 55 6.08 6.38 10.54
CA CYS A 55 7.29 6.92 11.16
C CYS A 55 7.94 5.88 12.07
N TYR A 56 9.24 6.03 12.33
CA TYR A 56 9.99 5.29 13.36
C TYR A 56 9.97 5.99 14.74
N SER A 57 9.43 7.21 14.84
CA SER A 57 9.27 7.93 16.10
C SER A 57 7.86 7.72 16.69
N PRO A 58 7.75 7.47 18.01
CA PRO A 58 6.48 7.33 18.71
C PRO A 58 5.57 8.55 18.53
N GLU A 59 6.13 9.76 18.61
CA GLU A 59 5.39 11.03 18.52
C GLU A 59 4.66 11.14 17.19
N ASN A 60 5.36 10.82 16.09
CA ASN A 60 4.82 10.93 14.74
C ASN A 60 3.77 9.85 14.44
N VAL A 61 3.97 8.62 14.91
CA VAL A 61 2.99 7.54 14.69
C VAL A 61 1.74 7.76 15.54
N ASN A 62 1.90 8.12 16.81
CA ASN A 62 0.77 8.37 17.70
C ASN A 62 -0.05 9.58 17.21
N ALA A 63 0.59 10.61 16.66
CA ALA A 63 -0.11 11.75 16.05
C ALA A 63 -0.96 11.36 14.82
N GLN A 64 -0.50 10.42 13.98
CA GLN A 64 -1.22 10.04 12.76
C GLN A 64 -2.24 8.91 12.97
N ARG A 65 -1.98 7.98 13.90
CA ARG A 65 -2.74 6.73 14.04
C ARG A 65 -3.40 6.53 15.41
N GLY A 66 -3.08 7.37 16.40
CA GLY A 66 -3.60 7.27 17.77
C GLY A 66 -2.61 6.63 18.74
N GLU A 67 -2.83 6.85 20.04
CA GLU A 67 -1.97 6.32 21.11
C GLU A 67 -1.88 4.79 21.08
N GLY A 68 -0.69 4.25 21.36
CA GLY A 68 -0.43 2.81 21.42
C GLY A 68 -0.24 2.11 20.07
N VAL A 69 -0.55 2.76 18.94
CA VAL A 69 -0.36 2.17 17.60
C VAL A 69 1.12 1.98 17.29
N PHE A 70 1.99 2.89 17.74
CA PHE A 70 3.43 2.72 17.59
C PHE A 70 3.92 1.46 18.26
N GLU A 71 3.61 1.28 19.55
CA GLU A 71 4.03 0.11 20.33
C GLU A 71 3.49 -1.19 19.73
N GLY A 72 2.22 -1.20 19.31
CA GLY A 72 1.62 -2.33 18.61
C GLY A 72 2.34 -2.65 17.28
N SER A 73 2.72 -1.63 16.52
CA SER A 73 3.45 -1.82 15.26
C SER A 73 4.84 -2.39 15.48
N ILE A 74 5.58 -1.88 16.47
CA ILE A 74 6.90 -2.40 16.88
C ILE A 74 6.79 -3.86 17.32
N ARG A 75 5.82 -4.19 18.18
CA ARG A 75 5.58 -5.58 18.62
C ARG A 75 5.21 -6.49 17.45
N GLY A 76 4.39 -6.02 16.51
CA GLY A 76 4.06 -6.76 15.29
C GLY A 76 5.30 -7.04 14.42
N LEU A 77 6.18 -6.06 14.24
CA LEU A 77 7.43 -6.22 13.50
C LEU A 77 8.40 -7.20 14.19
N GLN A 78 8.53 -7.12 15.51
CA GLN A 78 9.34 -8.05 16.29
C GLN A 78 8.80 -9.49 16.17
N LEU A 79 7.48 -9.66 16.21
CA LEU A 79 6.84 -10.97 15.97
C LEU A 79 7.19 -11.49 14.57
N LEU A 80 7.07 -10.67 13.53
CA LEU A 80 7.42 -11.06 12.16
C LEU A 80 8.91 -11.42 12.05
N ASN A 81 9.84 -10.59 12.57
CA ASN A 81 11.27 -10.91 12.56
C ASN A 81 11.59 -12.21 13.31
N SER A 82 10.89 -12.51 14.41
CA SER A 82 11.06 -13.78 15.14
C SER A 82 10.68 -15.02 14.32
N LEU A 83 9.83 -14.83 13.29
CA LEU A 83 9.42 -15.87 12.33
C LEU A 83 10.30 -15.91 11.08
N GLY A 84 11.34 -15.06 10.99
CA GLY A 84 12.27 -15.00 9.87
C GLY A 84 11.97 -13.91 8.83
N TYR A 85 10.87 -13.16 8.96
CA TYR A 85 10.57 -12.07 8.04
C TYR A 85 11.67 -11.00 8.03
N GLY A 86 12.04 -10.51 6.85
CA GLY A 86 13.13 -9.54 6.68
C GLY A 86 14.54 -10.14 6.76
N ILE A 87 14.66 -11.42 7.13
CA ILE A 87 15.93 -12.13 7.34
C ILE A 87 16.07 -13.26 6.32
N GLU A 88 15.04 -14.11 6.24
CA GLU A 88 15.00 -15.24 5.32
C GLU A 88 14.58 -14.79 3.91
N PRO A 89 15.27 -15.24 2.84
CA PRO A 89 14.91 -14.86 1.47
C PRO A 89 13.47 -15.20 1.06
N ALA A 90 12.86 -16.22 1.67
CA ALA A 90 11.50 -16.65 1.41
C ALA A 90 10.43 -15.83 2.15
N LEU A 91 10.84 -14.95 3.08
CA LEU A 91 9.94 -14.15 3.92
C LEU A 91 10.25 -12.65 3.78
N PRO A 92 9.99 -12.03 2.61
CA PRO A 92 10.26 -10.62 2.44
C PRO A 92 9.32 -9.76 3.31
N LEU A 93 9.91 -8.76 3.95
CA LEU A 93 9.22 -7.74 4.73
C LEU A 93 9.65 -6.36 4.25
N HIS A 94 8.69 -5.61 3.73
CA HIS A 94 8.88 -4.23 3.31
C HIS A 94 8.01 -3.29 4.13
N LEU A 95 8.48 -2.07 4.31
CA LEU A 95 7.76 -1.03 5.04
C LEU A 95 7.30 0.06 4.08
N VAL A 96 6.19 0.71 4.39
CA VAL A 96 5.66 1.83 3.64
C VAL A 96 5.70 3.10 4.49
N TYR A 97 6.36 4.12 3.96
CA TYR A 97 6.32 5.48 4.47
C TYR A 97 5.37 6.36 3.64
N ASN A 98 4.56 7.15 4.34
CA ASN A 98 3.82 8.24 3.75
C ASN A 98 3.97 9.49 4.63
N PRO A 99 4.12 10.69 4.04
CA PRO A 99 4.40 11.91 4.78
C PRO A 99 3.25 12.32 5.72
N ASN A 100 3.59 12.98 6.82
CA ASN A 100 2.61 13.57 7.73
C ASN A 100 2.21 14.98 7.25
N GLY A 101 1.36 15.05 6.24
CA GLY A 101 0.78 16.32 5.77
C GLY A 101 0.75 16.46 4.25
N ALA A 102 0.63 17.72 3.82
CA ALA A 102 0.40 18.14 2.44
C ALA A 102 1.73 18.41 1.69
N PHE A 103 2.64 17.45 1.69
CA PHE A 103 3.91 17.52 0.94
C PHE A 103 4.26 16.17 0.30
N LEU A 104 5.19 16.18 -0.65
CA LEU A 104 5.71 14.97 -1.29
C LEU A 104 6.73 14.27 -0.38
N PRO A 105 6.84 12.93 -0.42
CA PRO A 105 7.88 12.23 0.33
C PRO A 105 9.27 12.65 -0.15
N GLY A 106 10.25 12.58 0.75
CA GLY A 106 11.67 12.75 0.41
C GLY A 106 12.23 11.57 -0.40
N PRO A 107 13.52 11.59 -0.75
CA PRO A 107 14.17 10.51 -1.48
C PRO A 107 14.06 9.16 -0.77
N GLN A 108 13.58 8.13 -1.48
CA GLN A 108 13.32 6.80 -0.90
C GLN A 108 14.58 6.16 -0.31
N ALA A 109 15.73 6.30 -0.98
CA ALA A 109 16.99 5.70 -0.52
C ALA A 109 17.49 6.29 0.80
N GLU A 110 17.37 7.61 0.98
CA GLU A 110 17.76 8.28 2.23
C GLU A 110 16.83 7.88 3.37
N LEU A 111 15.51 7.92 3.14
CA LEU A 111 14.51 7.49 4.12
C LEU A 111 14.68 6.01 4.47
N GLU A 112 15.00 5.13 3.51
CA GLU A 112 15.25 3.72 3.79
C GLU A 112 16.45 3.54 4.72
N ALA A 113 17.55 4.24 4.46
CA ALA A 113 18.74 4.17 5.30
C ALA A 113 18.46 4.65 6.73
N ASP A 114 17.71 5.73 6.88
CA ASP A 114 17.28 6.23 8.19
C ASP A 114 16.39 5.22 8.91
N TYR A 115 15.35 4.69 8.26
CA TYR A 115 14.47 3.70 8.87
C TYR A 115 15.22 2.44 9.30
N LYS A 116 16.12 1.93 8.46
CA LYS A 116 16.94 0.75 8.80
C LYS A 116 17.81 1.02 10.03
N ARG A 117 18.46 2.18 10.11
CA ARG A 117 19.29 2.55 11.25
C ARG A 117 18.46 2.67 12.53
N GLU A 118 17.41 3.49 12.50
CA GLU A 118 16.62 3.83 13.70
C GLU A 118 15.86 2.61 14.23
N LEU A 119 15.18 1.85 13.36
CA LEU A 119 14.41 0.68 13.79
C LEU A 119 15.30 -0.45 14.31
N HIS A 120 16.48 -0.64 13.72
CA HIS A 120 17.44 -1.60 14.22
C HIS A 120 18.03 -1.15 15.57
N GLN A 121 18.52 0.09 15.66
CA GLN A 121 19.19 0.61 16.86
C GLN A 121 18.28 0.62 18.08
N HIS A 122 17.01 1.01 17.91
CA HIS A 122 16.09 1.18 19.03
C HIS A 122 15.27 -0.07 19.35
N PHE A 123 14.99 -0.93 18.36
CA PHE A 123 14.03 -2.04 18.52
C PHE A 123 14.53 -3.39 18.02
N GLY A 124 15.73 -3.45 17.44
CA GLY A 124 16.28 -4.67 16.84
C GLY A 124 15.54 -5.15 15.59
N ILE A 125 14.78 -4.26 14.94
CA ILE A 125 13.94 -4.60 13.78
C ILE A 125 14.78 -4.58 12.50
N VAL A 126 14.55 -5.57 11.63
CA VAL A 126 15.13 -5.67 10.30
C VAL A 126 14.04 -5.83 9.23
N PHE A 127 14.27 -5.27 8.05
CA PHE A 127 13.36 -5.34 6.91
C PHE A 127 14.15 -5.16 5.60
N ASN A 128 13.55 -5.55 4.47
CA ASN A 128 14.22 -5.59 3.18
C ASN A 128 14.27 -4.23 2.48
N ALA A 129 13.12 -3.55 2.31
CA ALA A 129 13.04 -2.25 1.64
C ALA A 129 11.99 -1.31 2.25
N LEU A 130 12.19 -0.01 2.06
CA LEU A 130 11.21 1.03 2.40
C LEU A 130 10.62 1.60 1.12
N TYR A 131 9.29 1.71 1.07
CA TYR A 131 8.54 2.25 -0.05
C TYR A 131 7.92 3.58 0.34
N THR A 132 8.28 4.65 -0.38
CA THR A 132 7.69 5.97 -0.17
C THR A 132 6.44 6.13 -1.03
N ILE A 133 5.35 6.61 -0.42
CA ILE A 133 4.07 6.83 -1.09
C ILE A 133 3.61 8.27 -0.88
N THR A 134 3.06 8.87 -1.92
CA THR A 134 2.42 10.19 -1.89
C THR A 134 1.01 10.07 -1.32
N ASN A 135 0.62 10.97 -0.40
CA ASN A 135 -0.74 11.00 0.11
C ASN A 135 -1.73 11.43 -0.99
N LEU A 136 -2.56 10.52 -1.46
CA LEU A 136 -3.54 10.90 -2.48
C LEU A 136 -4.66 11.78 -1.88
N PRO A 137 -5.09 12.85 -2.58
CA PRO A 137 -6.11 13.79 -2.11
C PRO A 137 -7.53 13.20 -2.23
N VAL A 138 -7.75 12.04 -1.61
CA VAL A 138 -9.01 11.30 -1.60
C VAL A 138 -9.50 11.05 -0.17
N SER A 139 -10.79 10.74 -0.03
CA SER A 139 -11.43 10.32 1.22
C SER A 139 -11.03 11.18 2.44
N ARG A 140 -10.48 10.58 3.50
CA ARG A 140 -10.17 11.27 4.77
C ARG A 140 -9.13 12.38 4.59
N PHE A 141 -8.11 12.16 3.75
CA PHE A 141 -7.07 13.16 3.54
C PHE A 141 -7.62 14.37 2.75
N ALA A 142 -8.47 14.14 1.75
CA ALA A 142 -9.19 15.22 1.07
C ALA A 142 -10.06 16.04 2.04
N SER A 143 -10.79 15.38 2.96
CA SER A 143 -11.58 16.07 3.98
C SER A 143 -10.71 16.90 4.91
N TYR A 144 -9.56 16.36 5.36
CA TYR A 144 -8.60 17.09 6.17
C TYR A 144 -8.08 18.34 5.44
N LEU A 145 -7.64 18.21 4.17
CA LEU A 145 -7.16 19.32 3.37
C LEU A 145 -8.22 20.41 3.20
N LYS A 146 -9.47 20.02 2.91
CA LYS A 146 -10.60 20.95 2.76
C LYS A 146 -10.87 21.73 4.05
N ASN A 147 -10.95 21.02 5.17
CA ASN A 147 -11.26 21.62 6.48
C ASN A 147 -10.17 22.60 6.95
N ASN A 148 -8.94 22.46 6.46
CA ASN A 148 -7.82 23.34 6.78
C ASN A 148 -7.50 24.35 5.68
N GLY A 149 -8.30 24.42 4.60
CA GLY A 149 -8.06 25.35 3.49
C GLY A 149 -6.84 25.02 2.62
N LEU A 150 -6.29 23.80 2.72
CA LEU A 150 -5.04 23.38 2.07
C LEU A 150 -5.26 22.62 0.74
N LEU A 151 -6.51 22.29 0.39
CA LEU A 151 -6.77 21.42 -0.78
C LEU A 151 -6.28 22.06 -2.10
N GLY A 152 -6.52 23.36 -2.31
CA GLY A 152 -6.10 24.04 -3.53
C GLY A 152 -4.59 24.00 -3.71
N ASP A 153 -3.86 24.42 -2.66
CA ASP A 153 -2.39 24.45 -2.66
C ASP A 153 -1.80 23.04 -2.85
N TYR A 154 -2.41 22.02 -2.22
CA TYR A 154 -1.95 20.65 -2.40
C TYR A 154 -2.20 20.12 -3.81
N MET A 155 -3.35 20.42 -4.41
CA MET A 155 -3.61 20.04 -5.80
C MET A 155 -2.65 20.75 -6.77
N LEU A 156 -2.33 22.02 -6.53
CA LEU A 156 -1.31 22.75 -7.29
C LEU A 156 0.06 22.09 -7.15
N LEU A 157 0.48 21.75 -5.93
CA LEU A 157 1.73 21.02 -5.71
C LEU A 157 1.81 19.72 -6.52
N LEU A 158 0.76 18.91 -6.52
CA LEU A 158 0.75 17.64 -7.26
C LEU A 158 0.80 17.86 -8.78
N ASN A 159 0.11 18.89 -9.28
CA ASN A 159 0.10 19.25 -10.69
C ASN A 159 1.47 19.81 -11.15
N ASP A 160 2.03 20.75 -10.40
CA ASP A 160 3.34 21.36 -10.69
C ASP A 160 4.48 20.33 -10.61
N ALA A 161 4.32 19.31 -9.75
CA ALA A 161 5.25 18.22 -9.62
C ALA A 161 5.00 17.06 -10.60
N PHE A 162 4.02 17.16 -11.52
CA PHE A 162 3.75 16.11 -12.50
C PHE A 162 5.02 15.74 -13.28
N ASN A 163 5.37 14.46 -13.25
CA ASN A 163 6.54 13.95 -13.93
C ASN A 163 6.16 12.89 -14.99
N PRO A 164 6.21 13.22 -16.29
CA PRO A 164 5.90 12.29 -17.36
C PRO A 164 6.71 10.98 -17.33
N ALA A 165 7.93 10.99 -16.77
CA ALA A 165 8.77 9.81 -16.71
C ALA A 165 8.19 8.70 -15.79
N THR A 166 7.33 9.05 -14.84
CA THR A 166 6.69 8.07 -13.94
C THR A 166 5.59 7.28 -14.62
N VAL A 167 5.03 7.79 -15.73
CA VAL A 167 3.81 7.25 -16.35
C VAL A 167 3.99 5.78 -16.75
N GLN A 168 5.14 5.41 -17.30
CA GLN A 168 5.38 4.01 -17.71
C GLN A 168 5.44 3.04 -16.52
N GLY A 169 5.78 3.52 -15.32
CA GLY A 169 5.86 2.72 -14.11
C GLY A 169 4.53 2.57 -13.35
N LEU A 170 3.46 3.25 -13.78
CA LEU A 170 2.19 3.24 -13.04
C LEU A 170 1.56 1.84 -12.99
N MET A 171 1.13 1.44 -11.79
CA MET A 171 0.50 0.12 -11.56
C MET A 171 -0.77 -0.10 -12.36
N CYS A 172 -1.60 0.94 -12.56
CA CYS A 172 -2.85 0.83 -13.32
C CYS A 172 -2.65 0.45 -14.79
N ARG A 173 -1.41 0.41 -15.29
CA ARG A 173 -1.07 -0.04 -16.65
C ARG A 173 -0.96 -1.54 -16.80
N ASN A 174 -0.76 -2.28 -15.70
CA ASN A 174 -0.53 -3.72 -15.74
C ASN A 174 -1.21 -4.49 -14.60
N THR A 175 -1.93 -3.78 -13.73
CA THR A 175 -2.63 -4.33 -12.57
C THR A 175 -4.03 -3.74 -12.51
N ILE A 176 -5.01 -4.56 -12.18
CA ILE A 176 -6.38 -4.13 -11.89
C ILE A 176 -6.66 -4.27 -10.40
N ASN A 177 -7.59 -3.47 -9.89
CA ASN A 177 -8.09 -3.57 -8.54
C ASN A 177 -9.49 -4.20 -8.52
N VAL A 178 -9.70 -5.18 -7.65
CA VAL A 178 -10.99 -5.88 -7.50
C VAL A 178 -11.49 -5.71 -6.07
N SER A 179 -12.71 -5.21 -5.91
CA SER A 179 -13.33 -5.08 -4.58
C SER A 179 -13.69 -6.44 -4.00
N TRP A 180 -13.96 -6.49 -2.69
CA TRP A 180 -14.45 -7.71 -2.04
C TRP A 180 -15.82 -8.19 -2.58
N ARG A 181 -16.56 -7.34 -3.31
CA ARG A 181 -17.79 -7.70 -4.01
C ARG A 181 -17.56 -8.15 -5.45
N GLY A 182 -16.31 -8.18 -5.91
CA GLY A 182 -15.96 -8.50 -7.28
C GLY A 182 -16.05 -7.33 -8.26
N GLU A 183 -16.30 -6.10 -7.82
CA GLU A 183 -16.32 -4.93 -8.71
C GLU A 183 -14.91 -4.61 -9.20
N VAL A 184 -14.74 -4.26 -10.47
CA VAL A 184 -13.41 -4.05 -11.10
C VAL A 184 -13.12 -2.57 -11.36
N PHE A 185 -11.88 -2.17 -11.08
CA PHE A 185 -11.36 -0.81 -11.19
C PHE A 185 -9.92 -0.83 -11.72
N ASP A 186 -9.45 0.28 -12.28
CA ASP A 186 -8.03 0.39 -12.71
C ASP A 186 -7.05 0.50 -11.52
N CYS A 187 -7.51 0.98 -10.36
CA CYS A 187 -6.72 1.08 -9.14
C CYS A 187 -7.62 1.14 -7.88
N ASP A 188 -6.99 1.03 -6.71
CA ASP A 188 -7.64 1.16 -5.41
C ASP A 188 -8.25 2.55 -5.19
N PHE A 189 -7.63 3.61 -5.72
CA PHE A 189 -8.17 4.97 -5.66
C PHE A 189 -9.41 5.14 -6.54
N ASN A 190 -9.47 4.51 -7.71
CA ASN A 190 -10.68 4.44 -8.51
C ASN A 190 -11.81 3.77 -7.74
N GLN A 191 -11.52 2.72 -6.96
CA GLN A 191 -12.52 2.14 -6.05
C GLN A 191 -13.01 3.14 -5.00
N MET A 192 -12.10 3.89 -4.36
CA MET A 192 -12.48 4.91 -3.37
C MET A 192 -13.33 6.04 -3.97
N LEU A 193 -13.12 6.34 -5.26
CA LEU A 193 -13.84 7.36 -6.02
C LEU A 193 -15.06 6.81 -6.78
N LYS A 194 -15.35 5.51 -6.68
CA LYS A 194 -16.44 4.81 -7.37
C LYS A 194 -16.35 4.90 -8.91
N LEU A 195 -15.12 4.93 -9.44
CA LEU A 195 -14.81 4.90 -10.87
C LEU A 195 -14.72 3.44 -11.36
N GLN A 196 -15.82 2.71 -11.22
CA GLN A 196 -15.91 1.30 -11.62
C GLN A 196 -15.89 1.16 -13.14
N TRP A 197 -15.29 0.08 -13.64
CA TRP A 197 -15.39 -0.29 -15.03
C TRP A 197 -16.84 -0.47 -15.48
N ARG A 198 -17.13 0.01 -16.69
CA ARG A 198 -18.45 -0.01 -17.30
C ARG A 198 -18.40 -0.39 -18.78
N GLU A 199 -19.51 -0.93 -19.26
CA GLU A 199 -19.89 -1.07 -20.66
C GLU A 199 -21.22 -0.35 -20.88
N GLY A 200 -21.16 0.86 -21.44
CA GLY A 200 -22.31 1.77 -21.43
C GLY A 200 -22.79 2.03 -20.00
N GLU A 201 -24.05 1.69 -19.72
CA GLU A 201 -24.63 1.87 -18.37
C GLU A 201 -24.38 0.70 -17.41
N ARG A 202 -23.84 -0.42 -17.90
CA ARG A 202 -23.65 -1.63 -17.12
C ARG A 202 -22.30 -1.58 -16.39
N ALA A 203 -22.34 -1.70 -15.06
CA ALA A 203 -21.14 -1.86 -14.24
C ALA A 203 -20.60 -3.29 -14.33
N LEU A 204 -19.27 -3.43 -14.42
CA LEU A 204 -18.60 -4.72 -14.59
C LEU A 204 -18.10 -5.28 -13.26
N SER A 205 -18.30 -6.58 -13.07
CA SER A 205 -17.67 -7.38 -12.02
C SER A 205 -16.64 -8.34 -12.61
N LEU A 206 -15.80 -8.95 -11.78
CA LEU A 206 -14.69 -9.80 -12.19
C LEU A 206 -15.14 -10.97 -13.08
N TRP A 207 -16.31 -11.54 -12.81
CA TRP A 207 -16.88 -12.64 -13.60
C TRP A 207 -17.49 -12.19 -14.94
N ASP A 208 -17.59 -10.87 -15.18
CA ASP A 208 -17.99 -10.31 -16.48
C ASP A 208 -16.79 -10.02 -17.38
N VAL A 209 -15.55 -10.12 -16.86
CA VAL A 209 -14.33 -9.70 -17.57
C VAL A 209 -13.63 -10.91 -18.19
N ASP A 210 -13.46 -10.87 -19.51
CA ASP A 210 -12.51 -11.76 -20.19
C ASP A 210 -11.09 -11.16 -20.07
N PRO A 211 -10.11 -11.89 -19.52
CA PRO A 211 -8.72 -11.43 -19.48
C PRO A 211 -8.16 -10.99 -20.85
N ALA A 212 -8.63 -11.56 -21.96
CA ALA A 212 -8.21 -11.17 -23.30
C ALA A 212 -8.68 -9.76 -23.68
N ASP A 213 -9.79 -9.29 -23.09
CA ASP A 213 -10.40 -7.99 -23.37
C ASP A 213 -9.91 -6.88 -22.41
N VAL A 214 -9.03 -7.21 -21.48
CA VAL A 214 -8.42 -6.24 -20.55
C VAL A 214 -7.30 -5.44 -21.23
N GLU A 215 -6.60 -6.05 -22.19
CA GLU A 215 -5.48 -5.41 -22.86
C GLU A 215 -5.95 -4.19 -23.68
N ASN A 216 -5.19 -3.10 -23.62
CA ASN A 216 -5.50 -1.82 -24.29
C ASN A 216 -6.81 -1.14 -23.85
N ARG A 217 -7.43 -1.59 -22.76
CA ARG A 217 -8.54 -0.86 -22.14
C ARG A 217 -8.06 0.53 -21.69
N GLU A 218 -8.87 1.54 -21.97
CA GLU A 218 -8.60 2.90 -21.48
C GLU A 218 -8.71 2.94 -19.95
N ILE A 219 -7.68 3.46 -19.31
CA ILE A 219 -7.60 3.62 -17.85
C ILE A 219 -8.43 4.83 -17.44
N LEU A 220 -9.36 4.67 -16.51
CA LEU A 220 -10.12 5.80 -15.98
C LEU A 220 -9.22 6.68 -15.11
N THR A 221 -9.03 7.94 -15.53
CA THR A 221 -8.21 8.93 -14.83
C THR A 221 -9.05 9.99 -14.13
N ALA A 222 -8.56 10.54 -13.03
CA ALA A 222 -9.10 11.72 -12.35
C ALA A 222 -7.99 12.46 -11.60
N ASP A 223 -8.32 13.53 -10.89
CA ASP A 223 -7.35 14.41 -10.19
C ASP A 223 -6.38 13.67 -9.26
N HIS A 224 -6.79 12.55 -8.67
CA HIS A 224 -5.93 11.73 -7.81
C HIS A 224 -4.70 11.18 -8.56
N CYS A 225 -4.78 11.01 -9.89
CA CYS A 225 -3.69 10.49 -10.71
C CYS A 225 -2.43 11.36 -10.60
N PHE A 226 -2.58 12.68 -10.39
CA PHE A 226 -1.45 13.57 -10.17
C PHE A 226 -0.58 13.15 -8.98
N GLY A 227 -1.17 12.58 -7.91
CA GLY A 227 -0.37 12.12 -6.78
C GLY A 227 0.42 10.83 -7.07
N CYS A 228 -0.04 9.97 -7.99
CA CYS A 228 0.73 8.81 -8.45
C CYS A 228 1.87 9.20 -9.40
N THR A 229 1.75 10.35 -10.08
CA THR A 229 2.71 10.83 -11.08
C THR A 229 3.59 11.98 -10.61
N ALA A 230 3.36 12.52 -9.41
CA ALA A 230 4.12 13.64 -8.88
C ALA A 230 5.53 13.21 -8.43
N GLY A 231 6.53 14.04 -8.72
CA GLY A 231 7.91 13.85 -8.28
C GLY A 231 8.53 12.55 -8.81
N ALA A 232 8.92 11.65 -7.90
CA ALA A 232 9.45 10.34 -8.24
C ALA A 232 8.35 9.30 -8.56
N GLY A 233 7.08 9.69 -8.51
CA GLY A 233 5.93 8.80 -8.65
C GLY A 233 5.66 7.99 -7.38
N SER A 234 4.49 7.38 -7.32
CA SER A 234 4.03 6.65 -6.13
C SER A 234 3.27 5.39 -6.52
N SER A 235 3.67 4.26 -5.95
CA SER A 235 3.05 2.96 -6.17
C SER A 235 3.07 2.09 -4.90
N CYS A 236 2.41 0.94 -4.95
CA CYS A 236 2.49 -0.06 -3.88
C CYS A 236 3.90 -0.63 -3.69
N GLY A 237 4.80 -0.50 -4.68
CA GLY A 237 6.22 -0.82 -4.60
C GLY A 237 7.14 0.39 -4.34
N GLY A 238 6.59 1.54 -3.95
CA GLY A 238 7.35 2.76 -3.67
C GLY A 238 7.48 3.70 -4.85
N ALA A 239 8.57 4.47 -4.87
CA ALA A 239 8.89 5.42 -5.93
C ALA A 239 9.06 4.71 -7.29
N LEU A 240 8.58 5.35 -8.36
CA LEU A 240 8.64 4.82 -9.73
C LEU A 240 9.95 5.18 -10.44
N LEU A 241 10.67 6.16 -9.91
CA LEU A 241 11.95 6.62 -10.37
C LEU A 241 12.95 6.53 -9.22
N SER A 242 14.15 6.04 -9.53
CA SER A 242 15.31 5.98 -8.63
C SER A 242 16.16 7.23 -8.74
#